data_AF-A0A9C9G6E8-F1
#
_entry.id   AF-A0A9C9G6E8-F1
#
_cell.length_a   1.000
_cell.length_b   1.000
_cell.length_c   1.000
_cell.angle_alpha   90.00
_cell.angle_beta   90.00
_cell.angle_gamma   90.00
#
_symmetry.space_group_name_H-M   'P 1'
#
loop_
_entity.id
_entity.type
_entity.pdbx_description
1 polymer ?
#
loop_
_entity_poly.entity_id
_entity_poly.type
_entity_poly.pdbx_seq_one_letter_code
_entity_poly.pdbx_strand_id
1 'polypeptide(L)'
;MTRLQTSVHDQALACLLCNDVDQKIVCVRALQQAWHAGALSKQAAEPIREIVVPGRPSRPELVAPAQLARRGLGTEQGRAAFIHAIAHIEFNAINLALDAVYRFRDLPDTFYTDWLKVAEEEAQHFSLLRQRLREMNQEYGDFSAHNGLWEMTVKTAHDPLVRMALVPRVLEARGLDVTPGMIERLQSAGDTRTVEILDIILRDEIGHVSIGSHWYHYFCDQRGLDRDGTFKKLVMQYMNQPLRGPFHTAARLQAGFTMRELEQLTGVDKYE
;
A
#
# COMPACT_ATOMS: atom_id res chain seq x y z
N MET A 1 31.88 8.24 24.48
CA MET A 1 30.51 8.75 24.27
C MET A 1 29.99 8.17 22.98
N THR A 2 29.23 7.08 23.05
CA THR A 2 28.54 6.51 21.88
C THR A 2 27.56 7.57 21.39
N ARG A 3 27.70 8.05 20.15
CA ARG A 3 26.65 8.88 19.54
C ARG A 3 25.35 8.08 19.66
N LEU A 4 24.32 8.65 20.27
CA LEU A 4 22.98 8.07 20.22
C LEU A 4 22.59 8.01 18.75
N GLN A 5 22.63 6.80 18.19
CA GLN A 5 22.32 6.55 16.79
C GLN A 5 20.81 6.71 16.62
N THR A 6 20.40 7.57 15.69
CA THR A 6 19.00 7.91 15.48
C THR A 6 18.18 6.65 15.15
N SER A 7 16.99 6.53 15.73
CA SER A 7 16.11 5.38 15.56
C SER A 7 15.43 5.37 14.19
N VAL A 8 15.37 4.20 13.55
CA VAL A 8 14.57 3.97 12.33
C VAL A 8 13.08 4.20 12.60
N HIS A 9 12.60 3.83 13.78
CA HIS A 9 11.20 3.99 14.15
C HIS A 9 10.83 5.47 14.33
N ASP A 10 11.71 6.25 14.96
CA ASP A 10 11.45 7.67 15.20
C ASP A 10 11.49 8.47 13.89
N GLN A 11 12.40 8.11 12.97
CA GLN A 11 12.40 8.70 11.64
C GLN A 11 11.21 8.27 10.78
N ALA A 12 10.82 7.00 10.82
CA ALA A 12 9.60 6.54 10.14
C ALA A 12 8.36 7.28 10.65
N LEU A 13 8.26 7.52 11.97
CA LEU A 13 7.19 8.34 12.54
C LEU A 13 7.21 9.78 12.04
N ALA A 14 8.40 10.40 11.99
CA ALA A 14 8.53 11.77 11.48
C ALA A 14 8.08 11.88 10.01
N CYS A 15 8.46 10.91 9.17
CA CYS A 15 8.01 10.83 7.79
C CYS A 15 6.50 10.58 7.69
N LEU A 16 5.97 9.69 8.52
CA LEU A 16 4.55 9.33 8.57
C LEU A 16 3.69 10.54 8.93
N LEU A 17 4.12 11.35 9.89
CA LEU A 17 3.39 12.55 10.34
C LEU A 17 3.65 13.80 9.49
N CYS A 18 4.51 13.72 8.47
CA CYS A 18 4.74 14.83 7.54
C CYS A 18 3.48 15.11 6.72
N ASN A 19 2.98 16.35 6.77
CA ASN A 19 1.79 16.78 6.02
C ASN A 19 2.12 17.36 4.64
N ASP A 20 3.35 17.81 4.45
CA ASP A 20 3.81 18.36 3.17
C ASP A 20 4.22 17.22 2.24
N VAL A 21 3.67 17.25 1.02
CA VAL A 21 3.86 16.17 0.05
C VAL A 21 5.31 16.06 -0.40
N ASP A 22 5.94 17.19 -0.72
CA ASP A 22 7.29 17.22 -1.26
C ASP A 22 8.31 16.84 -0.16
N GLN A 23 8.10 17.34 1.06
CA GLN A 23 8.90 16.95 2.21
C GLN A 23 8.74 15.47 2.56
N LYS A 24 7.52 14.90 2.47
CA LYS A 24 7.29 13.47 2.73
C LYS A 24 8.09 12.59 1.76
N ILE A 25 8.08 12.91 0.47
CA ILE A 25 8.86 12.16 -0.53
C ILE A 25 10.36 12.24 -0.22
N VAL A 26 10.86 13.44 0.10
CA VAL A 26 12.28 13.65 0.41
C VAL A 26 12.69 12.88 1.68
N CYS A 27 11.87 12.95 2.74
CA CYS A 27 12.23 12.30 4.00
C CYS A 27 12.15 10.78 3.93
N VAL A 28 11.21 10.20 3.17
CA VAL A 28 11.16 8.75 2.90
C VAL A 28 12.43 8.27 2.21
N ARG A 29 12.88 8.97 1.16
CA ARG A 29 14.12 8.63 0.46
C ARG A 29 15.34 8.74 1.38
N ALA A 30 15.42 9.80 2.18
CA ALA A 30 16.51 9.99 3.14
C ALA A 30 16.53 8.89 4.21
N LEU A 31 15.36 8.48 4.70
CA LEU A 31 15.20 7.39 5.67
C LEU A 31 15.70 6.06 5.11
N GLN A 32 15.28 5.70 3.90
CA GLN A 32 15.71 4.47 3.24
C GLN A 32 17.23 4.45 3.01
N GLN A 33 17.80 5.56 2.54
CA GLN A 33 19.26 5.70 2.36
C GLN A 33 20.03 5.59 3.68
N ALA A 34 19.55 6.23 4.75
CA ALA A 34 20.18 6.17 6.06
C ALA A 34 20.13 4.76 6.66
N TRP A 35 19.02 4.03 6.46
CA TRP A 35 18.89 2.63 6.86
C TRP A 35 19.91 1.75 6.13
N HIS A 36 19.99 1.85 4.79
CA HIS A 36 20.95 1.09 3.99
C HIS A 36 22.41 1.41 4.30
N ALA A 37 22.70 2.65 4.70
CA ALA A 37 24.03 3.07 5.13
C ALA A 37 24.40 2.57 6.55
N GLY A 38 23.51 1.84 7.24
CA GLY A 38 23.71 1.42 8.62
C GLY A 38 23.77 2.59 9.61
N ALA A 39 23.21 3.75 9.24
CA ALA A 39 23.27 4.97 10.04
C ALA A 39 22.19 5.02 11.13
N LEU A 40 21.24 4.07 11.12
CA LEU A 40 20.10 4.04 12.04
C LEU A 40 20.14 2.84 12.99
N SER A 41 19.61 3.02 14.19
CA SER A 41 19.39 1.93 15.14
C SER A 41 17.93 1.51 15.19
N LYS A 42 17.64 0.33 15.75
CA LYS A 42 16.26 -0.11 16.08
C LYS A 42 15.79 0.35 17.47
N GLN A 43 16.64 1.06 18.21
CA GLN A 43 16.33 1.48 19.57
C GLN A 43 15.49 2.76 19.53
N ALA A 44 14.18 2.62 19.72
CA ALA A 44 13.30 3.76 19.91
C ALA A 44 13.27 4.19 21.38
N ALA A 45 13.34 5.50 21.63
CA ALA A 45 13.31 6.06 22.99
C ALA A 45 11.89 6.07 23.59
N GLU A 46 10.89 6.26 22.74
CA GLU A 46 9.50 6.47 23.14
C GLU A 46 8.62 5.24 22.85
N PRO A 47 7.58 4.99 23.67
CA PRO A 47 6.62 3.92 23.38
C PRO A 47 5.87 4.17 22.08
N ILE A 48 5.33 3.10 21.49
CA ILE A 48 4.46 3.18 20.31
C ILE A 48 3.20 3.96 20.70
N ARG A 49 2.87 4.96 19.89
CA ARG A 49 1.68 5.80 20.04
C ARG A 49 0.63 5.36 19.03
N GLU A 50 -0.64 5.57 19.39
CA GLU A 50 -1.73 5.39 18.45
C GLU A 50 -1.65 6.45 17.35
N ILE A 51 -1.84 6.03 16.10
CA ILE A 51 -1.88 6.93 14.95
C ILE A 51 -3.24 6.75 14.29
N VAL A 52 -4.18 7.60 14.66
CA VAL A 52 -5.54 7.58 14.11
C VAL A 52 -5.57 8.18 12.71
N VAL A 53 -4.72 9.19 12.44
CA VAL A 53 -4.63 9.88 11.15
C VAL A 53 -3.14 10.05 10.79
N PRO A 54 -2.72 9.66 9.58
CA PRO A 54 -1.34 9.86 9.14
C PRO A 54 -1.15 11.31 8.68
N GLY A 55 0.09 11.74 8.55
CA GLY A 55 0.42 13.02 7.96
C GLY A 55 -0.03 13.07 6.49
N ARG A 56 -0.82 14.08 6.16
CA ARG A 56 -1.35 14.30 4.81
C ARG A 56 -1.57 15.78 4.52
N PRO A 57 -1.53 16.21 3.25
CA PRO A 57 -1.92 17.57 2.87
C PRO A 57 -3.38 17.87 3.21
N SER A 58 -3.73 19.16 3.24
CA SER A 58 -5.10 19.63 3.51
C SER A 58 -6.13 19.16 2.47
N ARG A 59 -5.67 18.89 1.24
CA ARG A 59 -6.44 18.27 0.15
C ARG A 59 -5.74 16.97 -0.29
N PRO A 60 -6.45 15.95 -0.80
CA PRO A 60 -7.85 15.94 -1.19
C PRO A 60 -8.83 15.96 -0.01
N GLU A 61 -10.06 16.41 -0.29
CA GLU A 61 -11.19 16.19 0.62
C GLU A 61 -11.46 14.69 0.71
N LEU A 62 -11.58 14.18 1.93
CA LEU A 62 -11.89 12.77 2.18
C LEU A 62 -13.39 12.61 2.40
N VAL A 63 -14.04 11.89 1.49
CA VAL A 63 -15.49 11.61 1.49
C VAL A 63 -15.74 10.12 1.67
N ALA A 64 -16.98 9.75 1.99
CA ALA A 64 -17.36 8.34 2.04
C ALA A 64 -17.26 7.70 0.64
N PRO A 65 -16.94 6.40 0.51
CA PRO A 65 -16.80 5.75 -0.80
C PRO A 65 -18.02 5.92 -1.73
N ALA A 66 -19.22 5.95 -1.17
CA ALA A 66 -20.47 6.15 -1.92
C ALA A 66 -20.64 7.57 -2.49
N GLN A 67 -19.89 8.54 -1.99
CA GLN A 67 -19.92 9.95 -2.41
C GLN A 67 -18.86 10.27 -3.46
N LEU A 68 -17.99 9.32 -3.82
CA LEU A 68 -17.00 9.52 -4.87
C LEU A 68 -17.69 9.64 -6.23
N ALA A 69 -17.34 10.69 -6.98
CA ALA A 69 -17.78 10.82 -8.36
C ALA A 69 -17.33 9.61 -9.20
N ARG A 70 -18.21 9.16 -10.10
CA ARG A 70 -17.88 8.07 -11.02
C ARG A 70 -16.74 8.50 -11.95
N ARG A 71 -15.68 7.70 -11.96
CA ARG A 71 -14.48 7.91 -12.78
C ARG A 71 -14.70 7.26 -14.14
N GLY A 72 -14.50 8.01 -15.22
CA GLY A 72 -14.63 7.52 -16.59
C GLY A 72 -13.36 7.78 -17.38
N LEU A 73 -12.93 6.84 -18.23
CA LEU A 73 -11.73 7.01 -19.05
C LEU A 73 -12.00 7.72 -20.40
N GLY A 74 -13.27 8.03 -20.69
CA GLY A 74 -13.69 8.58 -21.98
C GLY A 74 -13.39 10.07 -22.18
N THR A 75 -13.23 10.84 -21.10
CA THR A 75 -12.90 12.28 -21.17
C THR A 75 -11.57 12.56 -20.48
N GLU A 76 -10.92 13.68 -20.83
CA GLU A 76 -9.67 14.09 -20.19
C GLU A 76 -9.84 14.32 -18.68
N GLN A 77 -10.88 15.03 -18.27
CA GLN A 77 -11.19 15.24 -16.85
C GLN A 77 -11.45 13.92 -16.12
N GLY A 78 -12.14 12.97 -16.77
CA GLY A 78 -12.38 11.65 -16.18
C GLY A 78 -11.09 10.83 -16.03
N ARG A 79 -10.17 10.90 -17.00
CA ARG A 79 -8.84 10.29 -16.89
C ARG A 79 -8.01 10.95 -15.78
N ALA A 80 -8.06 12.27 -15.65
CA ALA A 80 -7.38 12.96 -14.54
C ALA A 80 -7.91 12.53 -13.17
N ALA A 81 -9.24 12.42 -13.02
CA ALA A 81 -9.85 11.91 -11.78
C ALA A 81 -9.45 10.45 -11.47
N PHE A 82 -9.26 9.64 -12.51
CA PHE A 82 -8.75 8.28 -12.38
C PHE A 82 -7.29 8.25 -11.92
N ILE A 83 -6.41 9.02 -12.57
CA ILE A 83 -4.98 9.13 -12.21
C ILE A 83 -4.81 9.69 -10.79
N HIS A 84 -5.61 10.70 -10.42
CA HIS A 84 -5.63 11.26 -9.07
C HIS A 84 -5.96 10.21 -8.02
N ALA A 85 -6.92 9.34 -8.30
CA ALA A 85 -7.29 8.29 -7.36
C ALA A 85 -6.17 7.28 -7.13
N ILE A 86 -5.44 6.91 -8.19
CA ILE A 86 -4.26 6.04 -8.06
C ILE A 86 -3.17 6.78 -7.29
N ALA A 87 -2.92 8.06 -7.59
CA ALA A 87 -1.97 8.86 -6.82
C ALA A 87 -2.35 8.90 -5.32
N HIS A 88 -3.64 8.99 -4.99
CA HIS A 88 -4.08 8.91 -3.61
C HIS A 88 -3.81 7.54 -2.96
N ILE A 89 -3.97 6.45 -3.72
CA ILE A 89 -3.63 5.10 -3.27
C ILE A 89 -2.12 5.01 -2.98
N GLU A 90 -1.26 5.42 -3.91
CA GLU A 90 0.21 5.40 -3.71
C GLU A 90 0.64 6.27 -2.52
N PHE A 91 0.06 7.47 -2.39
CA PHE A 91 0.35 8.33 -1.24
C PHE A 91 -0.05 7.68 0.09
N ASN A 92 -1.16 6.94 0.11
CA ASN A 92 -1.52 6.17 1.29
C ASN A 92 -0.53 5.03 1.50
N ALA A 93 -0.13 4.28 0.46
CA ALA A 93 0.81 3.18 0.55
C ALA A 93 2.16 3.59 1.17
N ILE A 94 2.68 4.79 0.87
CA ILE A 94 3.81 5.38 1.60
C ILE A 94 3.55 5.39 3.12
N ASN A 95 2.39 5.86 3.55
CA ASN A 95 2.03 5.91 4.98
C ASN A 95 1.83 4.51 5.57
N LEU A 96 1.28 3.56 4.82
CA LEU A 96 1.08 2.17 5.24
C LEU A 96 2.42 1.50 5.56
N ALA A 97 3.38 1.66 4.66
CA ALA A 97 4.73 1.13 4.78
C ALA A 97 5.49 1.80 5.94
N LEU A 98 5.40 3.13 6.07
CA LEU A 98 6.00 3.86 7.19
C LEU A 98 5.39 3.44 8.54
N ASP A 99 4.08 3.22 8.63
CA ASP A 99 3.43 2.74 9.85
C ASP A 99 3.92 1.34 10.22
N ALA A 100 4.13 0.44 9.24
CA ALA A 100 4.70 -0.88 9.50
C ALA A 100 6.10 -0.78 10.12
N VAL A 101 6.98 0.08 9.57
CA VAL A 101 8.33 0.32 10.10
C VAL A 101 8.29 0.93 11.49
N TYR A 102 7.44 1.93 11.71
CA TYR A 102 7.32 2.61 13.00
C TYR A 102 6.80 1.67 14.10
N ARG A 103 5.73 0.94 13.80
CA ARG A 103 4.86 0.29 14.77
C ARG A 103 5.37 -1.08 15.18
N PHE A 104 5.79 -1.90 14.22
CA PHE A 104 6.14 -3.29 14.51
C PHE A 104 7.63 -3.38 14.84
N ARG A 105 7.91 -3.31 16.14
CA ARG A 105 9.27 -3.35 16.71
C ARG A 105 9.72 -4.79 16.96
N ASP A 106 11.02 -4.94 17.22
CA ASP A 106 11.66 -6.22 17.56
C ASP A 106 11.59 -7.30 16.45
N LEU A 107 11.52 -6.85 15.20
CA LEU A 107 11.56 -7.72 14.01
C LEU A 107 12.97 -7.80 13.40
N PRO A 108 13.21 -8.78 12.50
CA PRO A 108 14.45 -8.85 11.75
C PRO A 108 14.71 -7.59 10.93
N ASP A 109 15.98 -7.27 10.68
CA ASP A 109 16.38 -6.08 9.89
C ASP A 109 15.81 -6.10 8.46
N THR A 110 15.57 -7.30 7.93
CA THR A 110 14.92 -7.48 6.63
C THR A 110 13.49 -6.93 6.61
N PHE A 111 12.74 -6.97 7.72
CA PHE A 111 11.39 -6.41 7.78
C PHE A 111 11.42 -4.91 7.50
N TYR A 112 12.32 -4.20 8.17
CA TYR A 112 12.47 -2.75 8.00
C TYR A 112 13.03 -2.43 6.61
N THR A 113 13.94 -3.24 6.10
CA THR A 113 14.49 -3.10 4.74
C THR A 113 13.39 -3.21 3.69
N ASP A 114 12.54 -4.22 3.80
CA ASP A 114 11.44 -4.47 2.85
C ASP A 114 10.41 -3.34 2.87
N TRP A 115 9.94 -2.93 4.06
CA TRP A 115 8.93 -1.87 4.15
C TRP A 115 9.48 -0.48 3.83
N LEU A 116 10.78 -0.21 4.06
CA LEU A 116 11.41 1.02 3.58
C LEU A 116 11.59 1.02 2.06
N LYS A 117 11.84 -0.15 1.46
CA LYS A 117 11.82 -0.30 0.00
C LYS A 117 10.44 0.02 -0.57
N VAL A 118 9.38 -0.59 -0.03
CA VAL A 118 7.99 -0.30 -0.45
C VAL A 118 7.70 1.20 -0.30
N ALA A 119 7.97 1.79 0.87
CA ALA A 119 7.72 3.22 1.07
C ALA A 119 8.40 4.13 0.02
N GLU A 120 9.64 3.80 -0.37
CA GLU A 120 10.38 4.57 -1.38
C GLU A 120 9.83 4.36 -2.79
N GLU A 121 9.52 3.11 -3.18
CA GLU A 121 8.92 2.79 -4.47
C GLU A 121 7.53 3.46 -4.61
N GLU A 122 6.70 3.45 -3.57
CA GLU A 122 5.40 4.14 -3.58
C GLU A 122 5.54 5.68 -3.64
N ALA A 123 6.59 6.23 -3.06
CA ALA A 123 6.91 7.65 -3.22
C ALA A 123 7.31 7.99 -4.67
N GLN A 124 7.99 7.06 -5.37
CA GLN A 124 8.29 7.20 -6.79
C GLN A 124 7.03 7.08 -7.65
N HIS A 125 6.18 6.07 -7.40
CA HIS A 125 4.89 5.87 -8.09
C HIS A 125 4.00 7.11 -7.97
N PHE A 126 3.83 7.60 -6.73
CA PHE A 126 3.10 8.84 -6.46
C PHE A 126 3.67 10.02 -7.25
N SER A 127 4.99 10.16 -7.29
CA SER A 127 5.65 11.27 -8.00
C SER A 127 5.39 11.21 -9.51
N LEU A 128 5.42 10.02 -10.11
CA LEU A 128 5.10 9.82 -11.53
C LEU A 128 3.64 10.20 -11.84
N LEU A 129 2.70 9.76 -11.01
CA LEU A 129 1.28 10.06 -11.19
C LEU A 129 0.96 11.54 -10.95
N ARG A 130 1.58 12.18 -9.95
CA ARG A 130 1.44 13.61 -9.71
C ARG A 130 2.00 14.43 -10.87
N GLN A 131 3.13 14.04 -11.43
CA GLN A 131 3.66 14.66 -12.65
C GLN A 131 2.65 14.50 -13.81
N ARG A 132 2.08 13.31 -13.98
CA ARG A 132 1.06 13.07 -15.01
C ARG A 132 -0.16 13.96 -14.84
N LEU A 133 -0.64 14.17 -13.61
CA LEU A 133 -1.74 15.11 -13.34
C LEU A 133 -1.38 16.53 -13.78
N ARG A 134 -0.16 16.99 -13.50
CA ARG A 134 0.31 18.32 -13.89
C ARG A 134 0.38 18.50 -15.40
N GLU A 135 0.76 17.48 -16.15
CA GLU A 135 0.70 17.48 -17.62
C GLU A 135 -0.74 17.64 -18.15
N MET A 136 -1.75 17.28 -17.34
CA MET A 136 -3.18 17.45 -17.64
C MET A 136 -3.76 18.73 -17.00
N ASN A 137 -2.92 19.66 -16.55
CA ASN A 137 -3.30 20.88 -15.85
C ASN A 137 -4.12 20.63 -14.56
N GLN A 138 -3.80 19.56 -13.84
CA GLN A 138 -4.40 19.18 -12.55
C GLN A 138 -3.31 19.00 -11.49
N GLU A 139 -3.71 18.96 -10.22
CA GLU A 139 -2.84 18.71 -9.08
C GLU A 139 -3.44 17.65 -8.14
N TYR A 140 -2.56 16.99 -7.38
CA TYR A 140 -2.97 16.12 -6.30
C TYR A 140 -3.72 16.91 -5.23
N GLY A 141 -5.03 16.67 -5.17
CA GLY A 141 -5.96 17.37 -4.26
C GLY A 141 -7.15 18.00 -4.96
N ASP A 142 -7.13 18.09 -6.29
CA ASP A 142 -8.22 18.68 -7.08
C ASP A 142 -9.51 17.85 -7.06
N PHE A 143 -9.38 16.51 -6.92
CA PHE A 143 -10.51 15.59 -6.79
C PHE A 143 -10.63 15.06 -5.36
N SER A 144 -11.86 14.74 -4.92
CA SER A 144 -12.09 14.09 -3.63
C SER A 144 -11.60 12.64 -3.63
N ALA A 145 -11.22 12.14 -2.46
CA ALA A 145 -10.74 10.77 -2.26
C ALA A 145 -11.41 10.12 -1.03
N HIS A 146 -11.04 8.89 -0.70
CA HIS A 146 -11.57 8.17 0.47
C HIS A 146 -10.45 7.55 1.29
N ASN A 147 -10.69 7.33 2.58
CA ASN A 147 -9.67 6.93 3.55
C ASN A 147 -9.60 5.41 3.82
N GLY A 148 -10.14 4.60 2.90
CA GLY A 148 -10.43 3.17 3.19
C GLY A 148 -9.19 2.34 3.56
N LEU A 149 -8.05 2.64 2.94
CA LEU A 149 -6.77 1.97 3.25
C LEU A 149 -6.32 2.24 4.69
N TRP A 150 -6.34 3.51 5.11
CA TRP A 150 -5.92 3.88 6.45
C TRP A 150 -6.90 3.38 7.53
N GLU A 151 -8.19 3.33 7.25
CA GLU A 151 -9.18 2.74 8.18
C GLU A 151 -8.86 1.27 8.51
N MET A 152 -8.46 0.46 7.51
CA MET A 152 -8.02 -0.92 7.76
C MET A 152 -6.71 -0.96 8.55
N THR A 153 -5.82 -0.01 8.30
CA THR A 153 -4.53 0.13 8.98
C THR A 153 -4.71 0.34 10.48
N VAL A 154 -5.63 1.23 10.87
CA VAL A 154 -6.03 1.43 12.27
C VAL A 154 -6.61 0.15 12.87
N LYS A 155 -7.56 -0.50 12.17
CA LYS A 155 -8.19 -1.75 12.64
C LYS A 155 -7.21 -2.90 12.86
N THR A 156 -6.09 -2.90 12.14
CA THR A 156 -5.08 -3.97 12.18
C THR A 156 -3.80 -3.56 12.93
N ALA A 157 -3.76 -2.36 13.52
CA ALA A 157 -2.57 -1.83 14.21
C ALA A 157 -2.11 -2.68 15.40
N HIS A 158 -2.99 -3.50 15.96
CA HIS A 158 -2.70 -4.32 17.14
C HIS A 158 -1.88 -5.59 16.83
N ASP A 159 -1.80 -6.03 15.57
CA ASP A 159 -1.16 -7.30 15.23
C ASP A 159 -0.51 -7.26 13.83
N PRO A 160 0.82 -7.44 13.72
CA PRO A 160 1.49 -7.47 12.43
C PRO A 160 1.01 -8.62 11.54
N LEU A 161 0.66 -9.80 12.07
CA LEU A 161 0.13 -10.90 11.26
C LEU A 161 -1.16 -10.46 10.55
N VAL A 162 -2.07 -9.84 11.31
CA VAL A 162 -3.34 -9.35 10.78
C VAL A 162 -3.11 -8.24 9.76
N ARG A 163 -2.16 -7.33 10.01
CA ARG A 163 -1.77 -6.30 9.04
C ARG A 163 -1.27 -6.90 7.74
N MET A 164 -0.30 -7.81 7.79
CA MET A 164 0.30 -8.43 6.60
C MET A 164 -0.71 -9.26 5.81
N ALA A 165 -1.68 -9.88 6.48
CA ALA A 165 -2.79 -10.57 5.80
C ALA A 165 -3.73 -9.59 5.09
N LEU A 166 -4.14 -8.49 5.73
CA LEU A 166 -5.27 -7.72 5.21
C LEU A 166 -4.86 -6.52 4.36
N VAL A 167 -3.78 -5.81 4.68
CA VAL A 167 -3.44 -4.61 3.93
C VAL A 167 -2.79 -4.99 2.58
N PRO A 168 -1.64 -5.69 2.55
CA PRO A 168 -0.99 -6.02 1.29
C PRO A 168 -1.74 -7.08 0.47
N ARG A 169 -2.17 -8.18 1.10
CA ARG A 169 -2.73 -9.33 0.38
C ARG A 169 -4.21 -9.16 -0.01
N VAL A 170 -4.92 -8.18 0.56
CA VAL A 170 -6.33 -7.93 0.21
C VAL A 170 -6.51 -6.58 -0.46
N LEU A 171 -6.06 -5.51 0.18
CA LEU A 171 -6.31 -4.15 -0.32
C LEU A 171 -5.35 -3.78 -1.46
N GLU A 172 -4.04 -3.93 -1.26
CA GLU A 172 -3.04 -3.57 -2.27
C GLU A 172 -3.06 -4.55 -3.45
N ALA A 173 -3.17 -5.86 -3.17
CA ALA A 173 -3.33 -6.90 -4.20
C ALA A 173 -4.55 -6.71 -5.14
N ARG A 174 -5.47 -5.79 -4.82
CA ARG A 174 -6.53 -5.38 -5.76
C ARG A 174 -5.98 -4.67 -7.00
N GLY A 175 -4.85 -3.97 -6.88
CA GLY A 175 -4.13 -3.36 -8.00
C GLY A 175 -3.77 -4.38 -9.07
N LEU A 176 -3.28 -5.56 -8.66
CA LEU A 176 -2.96 -6.67 -9.57
C LEU A 176 -4.16 -7.12 -10.42
N ASP A 177 -5.36 -7.06 -9.86
CA ASP A 177 -6.58 -7.51 -10.54
C ASP A 177 -7.17 -6.46 -11.49
N VAL A 178 -7.05 -5.17 -11.14
CA VAL A 178 -7.77 -4.09 -11.80
C VAL A 178 -6.91 -3.35 -12.82
N THR A 179 -5.62 -3.13 -12.52
CA THR A 179 -4.73 -2.32 -13.34
C THR A 179 -4.57 -2.82 -14.78
N PRO A 180 -4.45 -4.14 -15.07
CA PRO A 180 -4.32 -4.63 -16.44
C PRO A 180 -5.49 -4.20 -17.35
N GLY A 181 -6.73 -4.34 -16.87
CA GLY A 181 -7.91 -3.91 -17.64
C GLY A 181 -8.02 -2.39 -17.78
N MET A 182 -7.41 -1.61 -16.87
CA MET A 182 -7.34 -0.15 -17.02
C MET A 182 -6.28 0.25 -18.05
N ILE A 183 -5.15 -0.44 -18.10
CA ILE A 183 -4.10 -0.26 -19.11
C ILE A 183 -4.68 -0.49 -20.52
N GLU A 184 -5.38 -1.60 -20.75
CA GLU A 184 -6.02 -1.89 -22.05
C GLU A 184 -6.96 -0.77 -22.51
N ARG A 185 -7.76 -0.23 -21.57
CA ARG A 185 -8.72 0.85 -21.85
C ARG A 185 -8.03 2.18 -22.12
N LEU A 186 -6.95 2.49 -21.41
CA LEU A 186 -6.16 3.70 -21.63
C LEU A 186 -5.40 3.63 -22.96
N GLN A 187 -4.85 2.46 -23.30
CA GLN A 187 -4.21 2.21 -24.58
C GLN A 187 -5.20 2.41 -25.74
N SER A 188 -6.41 1.86 -25.61
CA SER A 188 -7.51 2.07 -26.58
C SER A 188 -7.92 3.54 -26.70
N ALA A 189 -7.76 4.32 -25.63
CA ALA A 189 -8.02 5.76 -25.61
C ALA A 189 -6.83 6.63 -26.08
N GLY A 190 -5.70 6.00 -26.46
CA GLY A 190 -4.49 6.71 -26.91
C GLY A 190 -3.69 7.40 -25.80
N ASP A 191 -3.94 7.08 -24.52
CA ASP A 191 -3.21 7.66 -23.39
C ASP A 191 -1.97 6.81 -23.04
N THR A 192 -1.02 6.75 -23.98
CA THR A 192 0.22 5.98 -23.84
C THR A 192 1.06 6.41 -22.64
N ARG A 193 1.05 7.70 -22.29
CA ARG A 193 1.84 8.19 -21.16
C ARG A 193 1.36 7.62 -19.82
N THR A 194 0.04 7.55 -19.62
CA THR A 194 -0.51 6.93 -18.41
C THR A 194 -0.27 5.41 -18.39
N VAL A 195 -0.33 4.75 -19.55
CA VAL A 195 -0.02 3.31 -19.68
C VAL A 195 1.40 3.01 -19.20
N GLU A 196 2.41 3.75 -19.68
CA GLU A 196 3.81 3.57 -19.27
C GLU A 196 4.00 3.68 -17.75
N ILE A 197 3.29 4.61 -17.10
CA ILE A 197 3.36 4.80 -15.65
C ILE A 197 2.71 3.60 -14.93
N LEU A 198 1.54 3.15 -15.39
CA LEU A 198 0.87 2.01 -14.78
C LEU A 198 1.61 0.69 -14.98
N ASP A 199 2.35 0.54 -16.08
CA ASP A 199 3.21 -0.63 -16.31
C ASP A 199 4.36 -0.69 -15.29
N ILE A 200 4.95 0.46 -14.94
CA ILE A 200 5.98 0.56 -13.88
C ILE A 200 5.36 0.13 -12.55
N ILE A 201 4.23 0.73 -12.18
CA ILE A 201 3.54 0.44 -10.91
C ILE A 201 3.17 -1.03 -10.82
N LEU A 202 2.52 -1.59 -11.86
CA LEU A 202 2.08 -2.98 -11.89
C LEU A 202 3.25 -3.97 -11.74
N ARG A 203 4.41 -3.66 -12.33
CA ARG A 203 5.62 -4.49 -12.20
C ARG A 203 6.09 -4.55 -10.75
N ASP A 204 6.10 -3.40 -10.07
CA ASP A 204 6.63 -3.27 -8.72
C ASP A 204 5.63 -3.79 -7.66
N GLU A 205 4.32 -3.64 -7.93
CA GLU A 205 3.21 -4.12 -7.08
C GLU A 205 3.27 -5.62 -6.78
N ILE A 206 3.69 -6.45 -7.75
CA ILE A 206 3.87 -7.90 -7.50
C ILE A 206 4.90 -8.12 -6.39
N GLY A 207 5.97 -7.33 -6.38
CA GLY A 207 7.00 -7.34 -5.34
C GLY A 207 6.47 -6.90 -3.98
N HIS A 208 5.64 -5.85 -3.94
CA HIS A 208 5.05 -5.32 -2.71
C HIS A 208 4.10 -6.34 -2.06
N VAL A 209 3.20 -6.93 -2.87
CA VAL A 209 2.29 -7.96 -2.40
C VAL A 209 3.07 -9.22 -1.98
N SER A 210 4.16 -9.57 -2.68
CA SER A 210 5.06 -10.66 -2.29
C SER A 210 5.73 -10.42 -0.94
N ILE A 211 6.15 -9.19 -0.64
CA ILE A 211 6.68 -8.81 0.68
C ILE A 211 5.61 -9.02 1.76
N GLY A 212 4.37 -8.59 1.50
CA GLY A 212 3.25 -8.83 2.41
C GLY A 212 2.99 -10.32 2.66
N SER A 213 2.97 -11.14 1.60
CA SER A 213 2.84 -12.60 1.71
C SER A 213 3.98 -13.24 2.49
N HIS A 214 5.22 -12.80 2.25
CA HIS A 214 6.39 -13.29 2.98
C HIS A 214 6.24 -13.07 4.49
N TRP A 215 5.94 -11.84 4.91
CA TRP A 215 5.81 -11.53 6.33
C TRP A 215 4.56 -12.13 6.98
N TYR A 216 3.47 -12.25 6.23
CA TYR A 216 2.32 -13.03 6.68
C TYR A 216 2.69 -14.48 6.99
N HIS A 217 3.40 -15.16 6.08
CA HIS A 217 3.87 -16.53 6.30
C HIS A 217 4.85 -16.62 7.47
N TYR A 218 5.78 -15.68 7.58
CA TYR A 218 6.70 -15.60 8.71
C TYR A 218 5.97 -15.59 10.06
N PHE A 219 4.93 -14.75 10.21
CA PHE A 219 4.17 -14.68 11.46
C PHE A 219 3.30 -15.91 11.69
N CYS A 220 2.73 -16.52 10.64
CA CYS A 220 2.01 -17.78 10.77
C CYS A 220 2.95 -18.89 11.27
N ASP A 221 4.13 -19.02 10.68
CA ASP A 221 5.12 -20.04 11.05
C ASP A 221 5.60 -19.83 12.49
N GLN A 222 5.94 -18.59 12.85
CA GLN A 222 6.35 -18.22 14.21
C GLN A 222 5.29 -18.60 15.27
N ARG A 223 4.00 -18.52 14.90
CA ARG A 223 2.87 -18.80 15.79
C ARG A 223 2.29 -20.21 15.63
N GLY A 224 2.83 -21.04 14.73
CA GLY A 224 2.33 -22.39 14.46
C GLY A 224 0.91 -22.42 13.88
N LEU A 225 0.54 -21.44 13.04
CA LEU A 225 -0.81 -21.30 12.47
C LEU A 225 -0.91 -21.87 11.05
N ASP A 226 -2.04 -22.50 10.73
CA ASP A 226 -2.40 -22.84 9.34
C ASP A 226 -2.60 -21.57 8.53
N ARG A 227 -1.77 -21.37 7.49
CA ARG A 227 -1.73 -20.14 6.68
C ARG A 227 -3.06 -19.95 5.94
N ASP A 228 -3.50 -20.92 5.14
CA ASP A 228 -4.72 -20.80 4.33
C ASP A 228 -5.96 -20.55 5.21
N GLY A 229 -6.15 -21.36 6.25
CA GLY A 229 -7.30 -21.25 7.15
C GLY A 229 -7.30 -19.95 7.95
N THR A 230 -6.13 -19.49 8.39
CA THR A 230 -5.99 -18.20 9.09
C THR A 230 -6.33 -17.05 8.15
N PHE A 231 -5.83 -17.07 6.92
CA PHE A 231 -6.10 -16.02 5.94
C PHE A 231 -7.60 -15.93 5.62
N LYS A 232 -8.25 -17.07 5.33
CA LYS A 232 -9.72 -17.13 5.11
C LYS A 232 -10.49 -16.56 6.30
N LYS A 233 -10.12 -16.93 7.53
CA LYS A 233 -10.76 -16.43 8.76
C LYS A 233 -10.64 -14.91 8.88
N LEU A 234 -9.45 -14.36 8.64
CA LEU A 234 -9.23 -12.91 8.71
C LEU A 234 -10.01 -12.16 7.63
N VAL A 235 -10.03 -12.65 6.40
CA VAL A 235 -10.84 -12.06 5.32
C VAL A 235 -12.32 -12.00 5.71
N MET A 236 -12.88 -13.11 6.20
CA MET A 236 -14.29 -13.15 6.62
C MET A 236 -14.58 -12.22 7.79
N GLN A 237 -13.68 -12.14 8.77
CA GLN A 237 -13.84 -11.32 9.97
C GLN A 237 -13.78 -9.82 9.67
N TYR A 238 -12.92 -9.38 8.74
CA TYR A 238 -12.65 -7.96 8.52
C TYR A 238 -13.35 -7.37 7.28
N MET A 239 -13.59 -8.19 6.26
CA MET A 239 -14.22 -7.74 5.02
C MET A 239 -15.74 -7.93 5.03
N ASN A 240 -16.27 -8.74 5.97
CA ASN A 240 -17.68 -9.11 6.11
C ASN A 240 -18.32 -9.77 4.86
N GLN A 241 -17.52 -10.09 3.83
CA GLN A 241 -17.94 -10.80 2.62
C GLN A 241 -16.70 -11.41 1.94
N PRO A 242 -16.88 -12.45 1.11
CA PRO A 242 -15.82 -12.96 0.25
C PRO A 242 -15.26 -11.89 -0.69
N LEU A 243 -14.02 -12.07 -1.12
CA LEU A 243 -13.40 -11.15 -2.07
C LEU A 243 -13.98 -11.36 -3.46
N ARG A 244 -14.35 -10.27 -4.12
CA ARG A 244 -14.95 -10.32 -5.45
C ARG A 244 -13.86 -10.36 -6.52
N GLY A 245 -13.89 -11.40 -7.34
CA GLY A 245 -13.08 -11.48 -8.55
C GLY A 245 -13.53 -10.52 -9.67
N PRO A 246 -12.99 -10.68 -10.89
CA PRO A 246 -11.97 -11.67 -11.25
C PRO A 246 -10.62 -11.37 -10.59
N PHE A 247 -9.85 -12.41 -10.28
CA PHE A 247 -8.47 -12.27 -9.79
C PHE A 247 -7.47 -12.45 -10.93
N HIS A 248 -6.40 -11.66 -10.91
CA HIS A 248 -5.25 -11.89 -11.77
C HIS A 248 -4.40 -13.04 -11.20
N THR A 249 -4.86 -14.26 -11.43
CA THR A 249 -4.34 -15.50 -10.80
C THR A 249 -2.82 -15.64 -10.95
N ALA A 250 -2.26 -15.43 -12.14
CA ALA A 250 -0.82 -15.56 -12.37
C ALA A 250 0.01 -14.60 -11.49
N ALA A 251 -0.39 -13.33 -11.42
CA ALA A 251 0.28 -12.32 -10.59
C ALA A 251 0.13 -12.61 -9.09
N ARG A 252 -1.07 -13.03 -8.64
CA ARG A 252 -1.26 -13.41 -7.23
C ARG A 252 -0.43 -14.64 -6.85
N LEU A 253 -0.30 -15.65 -7.72
CA LEU A 253 0.59 -16.78 -7.46
C LEU A 253 2.06 -16.34 -7.37
N GLN A 254 2.51 -15.45 -8.26
CA GLN A 254 3.85 -14.87 -8.20
C GLN A 254 4.06 -14.06 -6.91
N ALA A 255 3.02 -13.39 -6.42
CA ALA A 255 3.03 -12.64 -5.17
C ALA A 255 2.86 -13.52 -3.91
N GLY A 256 2.98 -14.85 -4.03
CA GLY A 256 3.05 -15.77 -2.90
C GLY A 256 1.70 -16.31 -2.40
N PHE A 257 0.61 -16.16 -3.17
CA PHE A 257 -0.64 -16.87 -2.87
C PHE A 257 -0.56 -18.31 -3.35
N THR A 258 -1.29 -19.21 -2.69
CA THR A 258 -1.55 -20.55 -3.20
C THR A 258 -2.83 -20.59 -4.04
N MET A 259 -2.94 -21.56 -4.94
CA MET A 259 -4.21 -21.79 -5.67
C MET A 259 -5.37 -22.04 -4.72
N ARG A 260 -5.12 -22.75 -3.62
CA ARG A 260 -6.14 -23.04 -2.61
C ARG A 260 -6.65 -21.79 -1.92
N GLU A 261 -5.76 -20.84 -1.58
CA GLU A 261 -6.17 -19.54 -1.06
C GLU A 261 -7.08 -18.81 -2.07
N LEU A 262 -6.67 -18.73 -3.33
CA LEU A 262 -7.44 -18.01 -4.36
C LEU A 262 -8.84 -18.59 -4.57
N GLU A 263 -8.96 -19.92 -4.58
CA GLU A 263 -10.27 -20.59 -4.68
C GLU A 263 -11.17 -20.23 -3.49
N GLN A 264 -10.64 -20.28 -2.26
CA GLN A 264 -11.38 -19.96 -1.04
C GLN A 264 -11.83 -18.50 -0.96
N LEU A 265 -11.10 -17.57 -1.59
CA LEU A 265 -11.42 -16.14 -1.58
C LEU A 265 -12.64 -15.77 -2.43
N THR A 266 -12.90 -16.52 -3.52
CA THR A 266 -13.98 -16.22 -4.47
C THR A 266 -15.38 -16.58 -3.97
N GLY A 267 -15.50 -17.28 -2.84
CA GLY A 267 -16.79 -17.78 -2.33
C GLY A 267 -17.46 -18.82 -3.22
N VAL A 268 -16.75 -19.35 -4.23
CA VAL A 268 -17.22 -20.49 -5.03
C VAL A 268 -16.83 -21.74 -4.27
N ASP A 269 -17.73 -22.27 -3.45
CA ASP A 269 -17.64 -23.67 -3.03
C ASP A 269 -17.81 -24.52 -4.29
N LYS A 270 -16.70 -25.03 -4.84
CA LYS A 270 -16.71 -25.95 -5.99
C LYS A 270 -17.19 -27.37 -5.63
N TYR A 271 -17.79 -27.55 -4.46
CA TYR A 271 -18.36 -28.81 -4.01
C TYR A 271 -19.64 -28.54 -3.23
N GLU A 272 -20.75 -28.43 -3.96
CA GLU A 272 -22.06 -29.01 -3.61
C GLU A 272 -22.92 -29.10 -4.89
#